data_AF-A0A2P5C4E5-F1
#
_entry.id   AF-A0A2P5C4E5-F1
#
_cell.length_a   1.000
_cell.length_b   1.000
_cell.length_c   1.000
_cell.angle_alpha   90.00
_cell.angle_beta   90.00
_cell.angle_gamma   90.00
#
_symmetry.space_group_name_H-M   'P 1'
#
loop_
_entity.id
_entity.type
_entity.pdbx_description
1 polymer ?
#
loop_
_entity_poly.entity_id
_entity_poly.type
_entity_poly.pdbx_seq_one_letter_code
_entity_poly.pdbx_strand_id
1 'polypeptide(L)'
;MLRENRFKQTIPQVRVEDDKEITYENADAAMRRSINFWSALQSPHGHWPAENAGVMFYIPPLVFCMYISGHLDKVFNEHHKREMLWYMYCHQNEDGGWGLHIEGPSMMMCTVLNYLAMRILGEGPDGGLDNACARARKWILDNGGATGSGSWGKTWMAILGVYEWDGCNPMPPEFWFYPTVIPLHPCNN
;
A
#
# COMPACT_ATOMS: atom_id res chain seq x y z
N MET A 1 -6.91 18.57 7.36
CA MET A 1 -7.68 19.65 6.70
C MET A 1 -8.99 20.00 7.39
N LEU A 2 -10.06 19.18 7.39
CA LEU A 2 -11.33 19.60 8.01
C LEU A 2 -11.19 20.00 9.48
N ARG A 3 -10.44 19.21 10.25
CA ARG A 3 -10.11 19.51 11.65
C ARG A 3 -9.29 20.78 11.80
N GLU A 4 -8.29 20.98 10.94
CA GLU A 4 -7.42 22.17 10.93
C GLU A 4 -8.21 23.43 10.59
N ASN A 5 -9.10 23.33 9.61
CA ASN A 5 -10.01 24.39 9.16
C ASN A 5 -11.19 24.61 10.13
N ARG A 6 -11.26 23.84 11.23
CA ARG A 6 -12.36 23.85 12.21
C ARG A 6 -13.73 23.78 11.53
N PHE A 7 -13.80 23.05 10.41
CA PHE A 7 -14.98 23.02 9.57
C PHE A 7 -16.16 22.42 10.34
N LYS A 8 -17.31 23.08 10.24
CA LYS A 8 -18.59 22.57 10.74
C LYS A 8 -19.59 22.59 9.61
N GLN A 9 -20.17 21.44 9.31
CA GLN A 9 -21.22 21.35 8.31
C GLN A 9 -22.50 21.96 8.88
N THR A 10 -22.91 23.09 8.32
CA THR A 10 -24.12 23.83 8.72
C THR A 10 -25.35 23.42 7.91
N ILE A 11 -25.16 22.79 6.76
CA ILE A 11 -26.26 22.35 5.89
C ILE A 11 -26.70 20.94 6.34
N PRO A 12 -27.98 20.75 6.73
CA PRO A 12 -28.50 19.47 7.18
C PRO A 12 -28.28 18.36 6.15
N GLN A 13 -28.07 17.13 6.63
CA GLN A 13 -27.99 15.97 5.74
C GLN A 13 -29.39 15.70 5.15
N VAL A 14 -29.46 15.67 3.82
CA VAL A 14 -30.66 15.20 3.11
C VAL A 14 -30.74 13.68 3.25
N ARG A 15 -31.91 13.17 3.67
CA ARG A 15 -32.21 11.73 3.71
C ARG A 15 -33.47 11.51 2.90
N VAL A 16 -33.38 10.65 1.88
CA VAL A 16 -34.51 10.22 1.05
C VAL A 16 -34.65 8.72 1.27
N GLU A 17 -35.87 8.25 1.54
CA GLU A 17 -36.18 6.81 1.65
C GLU A 17 -36.20 6.18 0.26
N ASP A 18 -35.85 4.89 0.16
CA ASP A 18 -35.62 4.20 -1.13
C ASP A 18 -36.84 4.22 -2.08
N ASP A 19 -38.05 4.42 -1.55
CA ASP A 19 -39.33 4.45 -2.26
C ASP A 19 -39.88 5.86 -2.55
N LYS A 20 -39.15 6.92 -2.19
CA LYS A 20 -39.59 8.31 -2.38
C LYS A 20 -38.91 8.99 -3.57
N GLU A 21 -39.67 9.83 -4.27
CA GLU A 21 -39.17 10.63 -5.38
C GLU A 21 -38.18 11.70 -4.90
N ILE A 22 -37.05 11.83 -5.60
CA ILE A 22 -36.04 12.85 -5.30
C ILE A 22 -36.51 14.19 -5.89
N THR A 23 -36.90 15.13 -5.03
CA THR A 23 -37.29 16.48 -5.45
C THR A 23 -36.07 17.34 -5.80
N TYR A 24 -36.30 18.44 -6.51
CA TYR A 24 -35.26 19.43 -6.82
C TYR A 24 -34.63 20.01 -5.55
N GLU A 25 -35.42 20.28 -4.52
CA GLU A 25 -34.95 20.84 -3.24
C GLU A 25 -34.01 19.86 -2.52
N ASN A 26 -34.31 18.57 -2.59
CA ASN A 26 -33.44 17.53 -2.05
C ASN A 26 -32.08 17.53 -2.77
N ALA A 27 -32.08 17.64 -4.09
CA ALA A 27 -30.87 17.67 -4.90
C ALA A 27 -30.05 18.96 -4.69
N ASP A 28 -30.68 20.14 -4.69
CA ASP A 28 -30.02 21.43 -4.44
C ASP A 28 -29.40 21.48 -3.04
N ALA A 29 -30.12 21.01 -2.02
CA ALA A 29 -29.58 20.94 -0.66
C ALA A 29 -28.38 20.00 -0.54
N ALA A 30 -28.45 18.80 -1.16
CA ALA A 30 -27.34 17.84 -1.19
C ALA A 30 -26.12 18.39 -1.96
N MET A 31 -26.34 19.09 -3.07
CA MET A 31 -25.30 19.73 -3.87
C MET A 31 -24.61 20.84 -3.06
N ARG A 32 -25.36 21.76 -2.46
CA ARG A 32 -24.79 22.84 -1.62
C ARG A 32 -24.01 22.29 -0.44
N ARG A 33 -24.52 21.24 0.21
CA ARG A 33 -23.83 20.55 1.31
C ARG A 33 -22.50 19.97 0.85
N SER A 34 -22.49 19.33 -0.32
CA SER A 34 -21.29 18.73 -0.92
C SER A 34 -20.27 19.79 -1.32
N ILE A 35 -20.69 20.87 -1.97
CA ILE A 35 -19.82 22.00 -2.34
C ILE A 35 -19.19 22.62 -1.10
N ASN A 36 -19.97 22.85 -0.03
CA ASN A 36 -19.46 23.39 1.21
C ASN A 36 -18.38 22.48 1.83
N PHE A 37 -18.61 21.17 1.82
CA PHE A 37 -17.66 20.17 2.32
C PHE A 37 -16.37 20.11 1.48
N TRP A 38 -16.50 19.99 0.16
CA TRP A 38 -15.36 19.91 -0.75
C TRP A 38 -14.54 21.20 -0.79
N SER A 39 -15.20 22.37 -0.71
CA SER A 39 -14.49 23.64 -0.61
C SER A 39 -13.62 23.72 0.65
N ALA A 40 -14.09 23.14 1.77
CA ALA A 40 -13.33 23.07 3.01
C ALA A 40 -12.18 22.05 3.00
N LEU A 41 -12.15 21.15 2.01
CA LEU A 41 -11.05 20.21 1.77
C LEU A 41 -9.99 20.76 0.81
N GLN A 42 -10.22 21.90 0.16
CA GLN A 42 -9.21 22.49 -0.72
C GLN A 42 -8.00 22.92 0.11
N SER A 43 -6.79 22.56 -0.34
CA SER A 43 -5.57 23.00 0.30
C SER A 43 -5.32 24.49 0.06
N PRO A 44 -4.46 25.15 0.85
CA PRO A 44 -4.05 26.54 0.61
C PRO A 44 -3.43 26.80 -0.77
N HIS A 45 -3.03 25.75 -1.49
CA HIS A 45 -2.45 25.81 -2.83
C HIS A 45 -3.46 25.52 -3.95
N GLY A 46 -4.75 25.38 -3.62
CA GLY A 46 -5.83 25.23 -4.59
C GLY A 46 -6.09 23.79 -5.07
N HIS A 47 -5.32 22.80 -4.63
CA HIS A 47 -5.54 21.38 -4.96
C HIS A 47 -6.32 20.64 -3.88
N TRP A 48 -6.83 19.44 -4.19
CA TRP A 48 -7.47 18.54 -3.23
C TRP A 48 -6.56 17.34 -2.95
N PRO A 49 -5.88 17.30 -1.80
CA PRO A 49 -5.11 16.13 -1.46
C PRO A 49 -6.08 14.98 -1.14
N ALA A 50 -5.77 13.83 -1.70
CA ALA A 50 -6.52 12.60 -1.54
C ALA A 50 -5.53 11.48 -1.20
N GLU A 51 -6.02 10.49 -0.48
CA GLU A 51 -5.27 9.26 -0.29
C GLU A 51 -5.18 8.52 -1.62
N ASN A 52 -3.95 8.18 -2.04
CA ASN A 52 -3.69 7.29 -3.16
C ASN A 52 -2.97 6.06 -2.62
N ALA A 53 -3.74 5.21 -1.96
CA ALA A 53 -3.29 3.98 -1.32
C ALA A 53 -4.01 2.77 -1.90
N GLY A 54 -3.77 1.61 -1.31
CA GLY A 54 -4.47 0.37 -1.63
C GLY A 54 -3.56 -0.72 -2.14
N VAL A 55 -2.38 -0.40 -2.67
CA VAL A 55 -1.42 -1.38 -3.14
C VAL A 55 -0.55 -1.89 -1.99
N MET A 56 -0.46 -3.22 -1.80
CA MET A 56 0.22 -3.82 -0.64
C MET A 56 1.71 -4.12 -0.86
N PHE A 57 2.34 -3.53 -1.88
CA PHE A 57 3.76 -3.71 -2.19
C PHE A 57 4.54 -2.40 -2.38
N TYR A 58 4.04 -1.25 -1.88
CA TYR A 58 4.79 0.01 -1.86
C TYR A 58 5.54 0.27 -0.55
N ILE A 59 4.89 0.03 0.60
CA ILE A 59 5.53 0.21 1.90
C ILE A 59 6.72 -0.75 2.09
N PRO A 60 6.61 -2.06 1.75
CA PRO A 60 7.73 -2.97 1.98
C PRO A 60 9.02 -2.58 1.23
N PRO A 61 9.02 -2.32 -0.09
CA PRO A 61 10.20 -1.81 -0.79
C PRO A 61 10.79 -0.53 -0.18
N LEU A 62 9.94 0.42 0.22
CA LEU A 62 10.40 1.64 0.85
C LEU A 62 11.14 1.36 2.17
N VAL A 63 10.57 0.49 3.02
CA VAL A 63 11.21 0.03 4.26
C VAL A 63 12.54 -0.66 3.96
N PHE A 64 12.60 -1.50 2.93
CA PHE A 64 13.81 -2.22 2.53
C PHE A 64 14.92 -1.26 2.08
N CYS A 65 14.59 -0.29 1.22
CA CYS A 65 15.54 0.73 0.78
C CYS A 65 16.11 1.54 1.95
N MET A 66 15.27 1.94 2.90
CA MET A 66 15.72 2.71 4.06
C MET A 66 16.54 1.85 5.03
N TYR A 67 16.20 0.58 5.16
CA TYR A 67 16.99 -0.39 5.94
C TYR A 67 18.37 -0.62 5.33
N ILE A 68 18.43 -1.00 4.05
CA ILE A 68 19.69 -1.32 3.34
C ILE A 68 20.62 -0.11 3.29
N SER A 69 20.06 1.08 3.09
CA SER A 69 20.87 2.32 3.06
C SER A 69 21.28 2.83 4.44
N GLY A 70 20.82 2.24 5.54
CA GLY A 70 21.11 2.70 6.90
C GLY A 70 20.41 4.01 7.29
N HIS A 71 19.27 4.32 6.66
CA HIS A 71 18.48 5.54 6.89
C HIS A 71 17.15 5.30 7.59
N LEU A 72 16.82 4.06 7.96
CA LEU A 72 15.54 3.69 8.55
C LEU A 72 15.13 4.61 9.72
N ASP A 73 15.98 4.76 10.73
CA ASP A 73 15.69 5.58 11.91
C ASP A 73 15.86 7.09 11.68
N LYS A 74 16.51 7.48 10.57
CA LYS A 74 16.66 8.89 10.18
C LYS A 74 15.41 9.42 9.47
N VAL A 75 14.76 8.57 8.69
CA VAL A 75 13.59 8.92 7.87
C VAL A 75 12.30 8.56 8.60
N PHE A 76 12.26 7.42 9.28
CA PHE A 76 11.08 6.95 10.01
C PHE A 76 11.27 7.09 11.51
N ASN A 77 10.57 8.05 12.10
CA ASN A 77 10.40 8.11 13.54
C ASN A 77 9.42 7.02 14.02
N GLU A 78 9.27 6.90 15.33
CA GLU A 78 8.40 5.90 15.95
C GLU A 78 6.93 5.98 15.51
N HIS A 79 6.42 7.18 15.22
CA HIS A 79 5.06 7.33 14.68
C HIS A 79 4.96 6.79 13.26
N HIS A 80 5.92 7.09 12.39
CA HIS A 80 5.94 6.54 11.02
C HIS A 80 5.94 5.00 11.05
N LYS A 81 6.82 4.39 11.86
CA LYS A 81 6.90 2.93 11.99
C LYS A 81 5.59 2.35 12.52
N ARG A 82 5.02 2.96 13.57
CA ARG A 82 3.75 2.52 14.16
C ARG A 82 2.60 2.57 13.16
N GLU A 83 2.45 3.66 12.41
CA GLU A 83 1.37 3.78 11.42
C GLU A 83 1.58 2.87 10.21
N MET A 84 2.84 2.61 9.80
CA MET A 84 3.15 1.61 8.77
C MET A 84 2.75 0.19 9.20
N LEU A 85 3.11 -0.19 10.43
CA LEU A 85 2.71 -1.47 11.02
C LEU A 85 1.18 -1.56 11.13
N TRP A 86 0.53 -0.50 11.62
CA TRP A 86 -0.92 -0.42 11.70
C TRP A 86 -1.60 -0.64 10.35
N TYR A 87 -1.09 0.00 9.29
CA TYR A 87 -1.60 -0.21 7.94
C TYR A 87 -1.47 -1.66 7.48
N MET A 88 -0.36 -2.33 7.77
CA MET A 88 -0.20 -3.76 7.45
C MET A 88 -1.20 -4.63 8.23
N TYR A 89 -1.43 -4.33 9.51
CA TYR A 89 -2.38 -5.07 10.35
C TYR A 89 -3.82 -4.93 9.87
N CYS A 90 -4.25 -3.71 9.55
CA CYS A 90 -5.61 -3.44 9.08
C CYS A 90 -5.97 -4.18 7.79
N HIS A 91 -4.97 -4.51 6.97
CA HIS A 91 -5.15 -5.10 5.65
C HIS A 91 -4.59 -6.52 5.55
N GLN A 92 -4.26 -7.16 6.68
CA GLN A 92 -3.98 -8.59 6.69
C GLN A 92 -5.31 -9.33 6.54
N ASN A 93 -5.39 -10.23 5.57
CA ASN A 93 -6.55 -11.08 5.38
C ASN A 93 -6.72 -12.05 6.56
N GLU A 94 -7.94 -12.58 6.74
CA GLU A 94 -8.26 -13.53 7.82
C GLU A 94 -7.38 -14.81 7.76
N ASP A 95 -6.94 -15.18 6.55
CA ASP A 95 -6.04 -16.32 6.33
C ASP A 95 -4.58 -16.06 6.74
N GLY A 96 -4.23 -14.81 7.07
CA GLY A 96 -2.89 -14.37 7.48
C GLY A 96 -2.02 -13.82 6.35
N GLY A 97 -2.51 -13.78 5.11
CA GLY A 97 -1.76 -13.23 3.97
C GLY A 97 -2.13 -11.79 3.61
N TRP A 98 -1.52 -11.30 2.52
CA TRP A 98 -1.84 -10.03 1.88
C TRP A 98 -1.98 -10.20 0.37
N GLY A 99 -2.97 -9.51 -0.21
CA GLY A 99 -3.19 -9.51 -1.66
C GLY A 99 -2.35 -8.49 -2.41
N LEU A 100 -2.57 -8.38 -3.72
CA LEU A 100 -1.94 -7.34 -4.56
C LEU A 100 -2.37 -5.93 -4.12
N HIS A 101 -3.61 -5.82 -3.65
CA HIS A 101 -4.20 -4.63 -3.07
C HIS A 101 -5.01 -4.99 -1.80
N ILE A 102 -5.47 -3.97 -1.06
CA ILE A 102 -6.15 -4.08 0.24
C ILE A 102 -7.45 -4.92 0.24
N GLU A 103 -8.08 -5.07 -0.92
CA GLU A 103 -9.29 -5.89 -1.13
C GLU A 103 -8.99 -7.21 -1.85
N GLY A 104 -7.72 -7.47 -2.15
CA GLY A 104 -7.29 -8.61 -2.95
C GLY A 104 -7.08 -9.87 -2.11
N PRO A 105 -7.29 -11.06 -2.70
CA PRO A 105 -6.97 -12.32 -2.04
C PRO A 105 -5.46 -12.43 -1.81
N SER A 106 -5.07 -13.14 -0.75
CA SER A 106 -3.68 -13.32 -0.35
C SER A 106 -2.82 -13.92 -1.47
N MET A 107 -1.61 -13.37 -1.66
CA MET A 107 -0.65 -13.84 -2.67
C MET A 107 0.78 -13.87 -2.12
N MET A 108 1.59 -14.80 -2.63
CA MET A 108 2.94 -15.07 -2.10
C MET A 108 3.84 -13.85 -2.04
N MET A 109 3.90 -13.07 -3.13
CA MET A 109 4.76 -11.88 -3.19
C MET A 109 4.41 -10.88 -2.08
N CYS A 110 3.16 -10.44 -2.00
CA CYS A 110 2.76 -9.42 -1.04
C CYS A 110 2.84 -9.93 0.40
N THR A 111 2.47 -11.18 0.67
CA THR A 111 2.59 -11.76 2.02
C THR A 111 4.05 -11.80 2.50
N VAL A 112 4.97 -12.27 1.64
CA VAL A 112 6.40 -12.31 1.99
C VAL A 112 6.96 -10.91 2.22
N LEU A 113 6.65 -9.96 1.33
CA LEU A 113 7.15 -8.59 1.44
C LEU A 113 6.65 -7.90 2.72
N ASN A 114 5.35 -8.00 3.03
CA ASN A 114 4.80 -7.42 4.26
C ASN A 114 5.34 -8.11 5.51
N TYR A 115 5.50 -9.44 5.50
CA TYR A 115 6.17 -10.16 6.59
C TYR A 115 7.58 -9.62 6.84
N LEU A 116 8.41 -9.54 5.81
CA LEU A 116 9.79 -9.01 5.92
C LEU A 116 9.81 -7.55 6.40
N ALA A 117 8.88 -6.72 5.92
CA ALA A 117 8.79 -5.33 6.35
C ALA A 117 8.44 -5.19 7.83
N MET A 118 7.47 -5.95 8.33
CA MET A 118 7.16 -5.96 9.77
C MET A 118 8.38 -6.38 10.60
N ARG A 119 9.12 -7.39 10.14
CA ARG A 119 10.34 -7.87 10.82
C ARG A 119 11.44 -6.81 10.88
N ILE A 120 11.62 -6.04 9.80
CA ILE A 120 12.57 -4.92 9.75
C ILE A 120 12.11 -3.75 10.63
N LEU A 121 10.79 -3.50 10.69
CA LEU A 121 10.21 -2.45 11.53
C LEU A 121 10.22 -2.78 13.04
N GLY A 122 10.71 -3.97 13.42
CA GLY A 122 10.98 -4.34 14.81
C GLY A 122 10.06 -5.41 15.38
N GLU A 123 9.04 -5.86 14.65
CA GLU A 123 8.16 -6.93 15.12
C GLU A 123 8.89 -8.26 15.18
N GLY A 124 8.67 -9.04 16.24
CA GLY A 124 9.20 -10.40 16.41
C GLY A 124 8.66 -11.41 15.39
N PRO A 125 9.25 -12.63 15.27
CA PRO A 125 8.71 -13.66 14.39
C PRO A 125 7.29 -14.06 14.80
N ASP A 126 6.97 -14.01 16.09
CA ASP A 126 5.63 -14.22 16.65
C ASP A 126 4.99 -12.90 17.11
N GLY A 127 5.48 -11.77 16.60
CA GLY A 127 5.00 -10.43 16.92
C GLY A 127 3.89 -9.92 16.01
N GLY A 128 3.59 -8.64 16.18
CA GLY A 128 2.53 -7.91 15.50
C GLY A 128 1.16 -8.06 16.16
N LEU A 129 0.24 -7.20 15.77
CA LEU A 129 -1.15 -7.26 16.24
C LEU A 129 -1.76 -8.63 15.91
N ASP A 130 -2.33 -9.28 16.91
CA ASP A 130 -2.93 -10.61 16.80
C ASP A 130 -2.00 -11.70 16.22
N ASN A 131 -0.69 -11.60 16.49
CA ASN A 131 0.35 -12.48 15.95
C ASN A 131 0.45 -12.42 14.42
N ALA A 132 0.27 -11.24 13.83
CA ALA A 132 0.33 -11.01 12.38
C ALA A 132 1.54 -11.68 11.71
N CYS A 133 2.73 -11.62 12.32
CA CYS A 133 3.93 -12.25 11.78
C CYS A 133 3.87 -13.78 11.78
N ALA A 134 3.31 -14.39 12.82
CA ALA A 134 3.17 -15.85 12.90
C ALA A 134 2.17 -16.36 11.85
N ARG A 135 1.03 -15.66 11.70
CA ARG A 135 0.01 -16.00 10.69
C ARG A 135 0.56 -15.86 9.27
N ALA A 136 1.28 -14.78 8.99
CA ALA A 136 1.96 -14.57 7.71
C ALA A 136 2.93 -15.69 7.40
N ARG A 137 3.81 -16.04 8.36
CA ARG A 137 4.76 -17.14 8.20
C ARG A 137 4.05 -18.47 7.94
N LYS A 138 2.98 -18.76 8.69
CA LYS A 138 2.17 -19.97 8.47
C LYS A 138 1.59 -19.99 7.07
N TRP A 139 0.96 -18.91 6.63
CA TRP A 139 0.38 -18.80 5.29
C TRP A 139 1.45 -19.00 4.21
N ILE A 140 2.64 -18.39 4.35
CA ILE A 140 3.76 -18.56 3.41
C ILE A 140 4.16 -20.03 3.31
N LEU A 141 4.34 -20.72 4.44
CA LEU A 141 4.78 -22.12 4.47
C LEU A 141 3.72 -23.06 3.90
N ASP A 142 2.45 -22.84 4.23
CA ASP A 142 1.33 -23.66 3.75
C ASP A 142 1.10 -23.52 2.24
N ASN A 143 1.51 -22.38 1.64
CA ASN A 143 1.35 -22.07 0.21
C ASN A 143 2.63 -22.29 -0.62
N GLY A 144 3.55 -23.15 -0.16
CA GLY A 144 4.74 -23.56 -0.94
C GLY A 144 6.01 -22.74 -0.68
N GLY A 145 5.96 -21.79 0.26
CA GLY A 145 7.12 -21.04 0.70
C GLY A 145 7.49 -19.86 -0.20
N ALA A 146 8.42 -19.04 0.28
CA ALA A 146 8.81 -17.79 -0.37
C ALA A 146 9.42 -17.98 -1.77
N THR A 147 9.95 -19.16 -2.09
CA THR A 147 10.50 -19.49 -3.42
C THR A 147 9.44 -19.48 -4.52
N GLY A 148 8.16 -19.65 -4.17
CA GLY A 148 7.01 -19.53 -5.07
C GLY A 148 6.59 -18.09 -5.37
N SER A 149 7.32 -17.09 -4.86
CA SER A 149 7.04 -15.67 -5.12
C SER A 149 7.25 -15.28 -6.58
N GLY A 150 6.54 -14.26 -7.04
CA GLY A 150 6.74 -13.66 -8.37
C GLY A 150 8.11 -13.00 -8.53
N SER A 151 8.48 -12.64 -9.77
CA SER A 151 9.81 -12.08 -10.09
C SER A 151 10.20 -10.89 -9.20
N TRP A 152 9.29 -9.92 -9.03
CA TRP A 152 9.53 -8.75 -8.18
C TRP A 152 9.77 -9.11 -6.72
N GLY A 153 9.05 -10.10 -6.17
CA GLY A 153 9.27 -10.57 -4.82
C GLY A 153 10.63 -11.24 -4.65
N LYS A 154 11.03 -12.08 -5.62
CA LYS A 154 12.36 -12.70 -5.65
C LYS A 154 13.47 -11.67 -5.72
N THR A 155 13.34 -10.66 -6.59
CA THR A 155 14.30 -9.56 -6.70
C THR A 155 14.44 -8.80 -5.38
N TRP A 156 13.34 -8.43 -4.70
CA TRP A 156 13.43 -7.75 -3.40
C TRP A 156 14.06 -8.60 -2.31
N MET A 157 13.75 -9.91 -2.26
CA MET A 157 14.41 -10.82 -1.32
C MET A 157 15.91 -10.97 -1.63
N ALA A 158 16.30 -10.99 -2.89
CA ALA A 158 17.70 -11.06 -3.29
C ALA A 158 18.46 -9.76 -2.94
N ILE A 159 17.83 -8.61 -3.14
CA ILE A 159 18.34 -7.29 -2.70
C ILE A 159 18.55 -7.27 -1.17
N LEU A 160 17.65 -7.87 -0.40
CA LEU A 160 17.79 -8.01 1.05
C LEU A 160 18.80 -9.08 1.50
N GLY A 161 19.32 -9.91 0.58
CA GLY A 161 20.25 -10.99 0.90
C GLY A 161 19.60 -12.23 1.54
N VAL A 162 18.28 -12.41 1.40
CA VAL A 162 17.54 -13.59 1.92
C VAL A 162 17.09 -14.54 0.82
N TYR A 163 17.53 -14.31 -0.41
CA TYR A 163 17.29 -15.15 -1.58
C TYR A 163 18.48 -15.05 -2.54
N GLU A 164 18.84 -16.13 -3.21
CA GLU A 164 19.97 -16.14 -4.14
C GLU A 164 19.63 -15.41 -5.44
N TRP A 165 20.56 -14.58 -5.92
CA TRP A 165 20.38 -13.85 -7.19
C TRP A 165 20.20 -14.78 -8.39
N ASP A 166 20.82 -15.97 -8.36
CA ASP A 166 20.68 -17.00 -9.39
C ASP A 166 19.24 -17.53 -9.53
N GLY A 167 18.39 -17.35 -8.52
CA GLY A 167 16.98 -17.70 -8.59
C GLY A 167 16.08 -16.65 -9.27
N CYS A 168 16.65 -15.50 -9.66
CA CYS A 168 15.95 -14.43 -10.36
C CYS A 168 16.16 -14.52 -11.87
N ASN A 169 15.11 -14.20 -12.65
CA ASN A 169 15.28 -14.01 -14.09
C ASN A 169 16.20 -12.79 -14.32
N PRO A 170 17.18 -12.88 -15.23
CA PRO A 170 18.09 -11.77 -15.50
C PRO A 170 17.35 -10.57 -16.11
N MET A 171 17.72 -9.37 -15.68
CA MET A 171 17.30 -8.10 -16.28
C MET A 171 18.52 -7.43 -16.90
N PRO A 172 18.98 -7.88 -18.09
CA PRO A 172 20.24 -7.46 -18.65
C PRO A 172 20.21 -5.96 -19.03
N PRO A 173 21.11 -5.13 -18.47
CA PRO A 173 21.20 -3.72 -18.85
C PRO A 173 21.61 -3.54 -20.32
N GLU A 174 22.14 -4.57 -20.97
CA GLU A 174 22.60 -4.54 -22.36
C GLU A 174 21.49 -4.22 -23.35
N PHE A 175 20.21 -4.44 -23.00
CA PHE A 175 19.07 -4.04 -23.83
C PHE A 175 19.05 -2.54 -24.14
N TRP A 176 19.61 -1.70 -23.26
CA TRP A 176 19.75 -0.27 -23.49
C TRP A 176 20.77 0.10 -24.58
N PHE A 177 21.65 -0.82 -24.97
CA PHE A 177 22.60 -0.59 -26.07
C PHE A 177 22.06 -1.00 -27.44
N TYR A 178 20.88 -1.61 -27.51
CA TYR A 178 20.29 -1.96 -28.79
C TYR A 178 19.95 -0.70 -29.61
N PRO A 179 20.07 -0.74 -30.94
CA PRO A 179 19.44 0.26 -31.78
C PRO A 179 17.92 0.28 -31.53
N THR A 180 17.30 1.45 -31.57
CA THR A 180 15.83 1.61 -31.39
C THR A 180 15.01 0.81 -32.40
N VAL A 181 15.58 0.36 -33.51
CA VAL A 181 14.90 -0.52 -34.47
C VAL A 181 14.70 -1.96 -33.98
N ILE A 182 15.40 -2.39 -32.92
CA ILE A 182 15.29 -3.74 -32.36
C ILE A 182 14.09 -3.80 -31.42
N PRO A 183 13.13 -4.76 -31.56
CA PRO A 183 11.91 -4.79 -30.74
C PRO A 183 12.11 -4.83 -29.22
N LEU A 184 13.28 -5.32 -28.77
CA LEU A 184 13.63 -5.42 -27.35
C LEU A 184 14.23 -4.12 -26.78
N HIS A 185 14.44 -3.09 -27.59
CA HIS A 185 14.97 -1.82 -27.10
C HIS A 185 13.96 -1.14 -26.15
N PRO A 186 14.37 -0.70 -24.94
CA PRO A 186 13.44 -0.18 -23.93
C PRO A 186 12.61 1.05 -24.33
N CYS A 187 13.02 1.81 -25.35
CA CYS A 187 12.26 2.98 -25.83
C CYS A 187 11.20 2.65 -26.89
N ASN A 188 11.04 1.38 -27.26
CA ASN A 188 10.01 0.99 -28.21
C ASN A 188 8.67 0.83 -27.47
N ASN A 189 7.71 1.68 -27.82
CA ASN A 189 6.33 1.64 -27.33
C ASN A 189 5.49 0.67 -28.15
#